data_AF-A0A0S8BVD9-F1
#
_entry.id   AF-A0A0S8BVD9-F1
#
_cell.length_a   1.000
_cell.length_b   1.000
_cell.length_c   1.000
_cell.angle_alpha   90.00
_cell.angle_beta   90.00
_cell.angle_gamma   90.00
#
_symmetry.space_group_name_H-M   'P 1'
#
loop_
_entity.id
_entity.type
_entity.pdbx_description
1 polymer ?
#
loop_
_entity_poly.entity_id
_entity_poly.type
_entity_poly.pdbx_seq_one_letter_code
_entity_poly.pdbx_strand_id
1 'polypeptide(L)'
;MAFSNDGGGRGSALSEINVTPLVDVMLVLLIIFMVAAPMLTTGVDVELPKADAPRMDIDEEQPLITVQRDQRIFLFGEEVSLDVLQQRL
;
A
#
# COMPACT_ATOMS: atom_id res chain seq x y z
N MET A 1 8.64 19.17 89.76
CA MET A 1 9.70 18.95 88.77
C MET A 1 9.11 18.15 87.62
N ALA A 2 9.05 18.78 86.45
CA ALA A 2 8.62 18.18 85.20
C ALA A 2 9.82 17.47 84.56
N PHE A 3 9.60 16.30 83.98
CA PHE A 3 10.58 15.70 83.08
C PHE A 3 10.12 15.94 81.64
N SER A 4 10.92 16.77 80.98
CA SER A 4 10.87 17.17 79.59
C SER A 4 11.12 15.98 78.67
N ASN A 5 10.24 15.84 77.68
CA ASN A 5 10.42 15.00 76.51
C ASN A 5 11.26 15.76 75.47
N ASP A 6 12.44 15.24 75.14
CA ASP A 6 13.27 15.58 73.99
C ASP A 6 14.25 14.40 73.83
N GLY A 7 14.52 13.77 72.70
CA GLY A 7 14.29 14.03 71.30
C GLY A 7 15.37 13.21 70.57
N GLY A 8 15.08 12.70 69.37
CA GLY A 8 16.12 12.29 68.42
C GLY A 8 16.27 10.80 68.17
N GLY A 9 15.88 10.39 66.97
CA GLY A 9 16.16 9.05 66.44
C GLY A 9 15.64 8.88 65.01
N ARG A 10 16.13 9.72 64.09
CA ARG A 10 15.90 9.61 62.64
C ARG A 10 16.23 8.20 62.14
N GLY A 11 15.34 7.61 61.35
CA GLY A 11 15.72 6.54 60.44
C GLY A 11 14.82 5.32 60.47
N SER A 12 13.63 5.42 59.89
CA SER A 12 13.05 4.39 59.02
C SER A 12 11.66 4.87 58.59
N ALA A 13 11.64 5.80 57.65
CA ALA A 13 10.49 5.95 56.77
C ALA A 13 10.98 5.51 55.40
N LEU A 14 11.20 4.20 55.24
CA LEU A 14 11.16 3.60 53.91
C LEU A 14 9.74 3.88 53.41
N SER A 15 9.57 4.97 52.66
CA SER A 15 8.31 5.25 51.97
C SER A 15 7.91 3.99 51.24
N GLU A 16 6.77 3.43 51.61
CA GLU A 16 6.13 2.36 50.87
C GLU A 16 6.11 2.79 49.41
N ILE A 17 6.74 1.99 48.53
CA ILE A 17 6.67 2.24 47.10
C ILE A 17 5.19 2.23 46.76
N ASN A 18 4.69 3.28 46.12
CA ASN A 18 3.31 3.30 45.62
C ASN A 18 3.20 2.30 44.45
N VAL A 19 3.01 1.01 44.79
CA VAL A 19 2.92 -0.11 43.84
C VAL A 19 1.66 0.01 42.98
N THR A 20 0.56 0.55 43.52
CA THR A 20 -0.71 0.72 42.83
C THR A 20 -0.60 1.61 41.59
N PRO A 21 -0.02 2.83 41.66
CA PRO A 21 0.30 3.61 40.46
C PRO A 21 1.30 2.94 39.50
N LEU A 22 2.28 2.20 40.01
CA LEU A 22 3.30 1.56 39.18
C LEU A 22 2.70 0.45 38.31
N VAL A 23 1.86 -0.40 38.91
CA VAL A 23 1.18 -1.50 38.22
C VAL A 23 0.18 -0.97 37.19
N ASP A 24 -0.50 0.14 37.47
CA ASP A 24 -1.43 0.79 36.53
C ASP A 24 -0.70 1.25 35.26
N VAL A 25 0.45 1.93 35.40
CA VAL A 25 1.29 2.32 34.25
C VAL A 25 1.76 1.10 33.46
N MET A 26 2.20 0.05 34.14
CA MET A 26 2.62 -1.19 33.46
C MET A 26 1.47 -1.86 32.72
N LEU A 27 0.27 -1.91 33.30
CA LEU A 27 -0.91 -2.50 32.68
C LEU A 27 -1.38 -1.69 31.44
N VAL A 28 -1.33 -0.36 31.51
CA VAL A 28 -1.60 0.52 30.37
C VAL A 28 -0.64 0.22 29.21
N LEU A 29 0.66 0.07 29.49
CA LEU A 29 1.64 -0.28 28.46
C LEU A 29 1.36 -1.65 27.81
N LEU A 30 0.94 -2.64 28.61
CA LEU A 30 0.56 -3.97 28.09
C LEU A 30 -0.67 -3.89 27.17
N ILE A 31 -1.68 -3.10 27.55
CA ILE A 31 -2.88 -2.89 26.73
C ILE A 31 -2.51 -2.21 25.40
N ILE A 32 -1.63 -1.19 25.42
CA ILE A 32 -1.16 -0.51 24.21
C ILE A 32 -0.51 -1.53 23.24
N PHE A 33 0.38 -2.39 23.74
CA PHE A 33 1.01 -3.41 22.90
C PHE A 33 0.03 -4.45 22.36
N MET A 34 -0.94 -4.89 23.18
CA MET A 34 -1.99 -5.82 22.76
C MET A 34 -2.86 -5.25 21.64
N VAL A 35 -3.19 -3.95 21.70
CA VAL A 35 -4.03 -3.26 20.70
C VAL A 35 -3.26 -2.89 19.43
N ALA A 36 -1.98 -2.57 19.53
CA ALA A 36 -1.17 -2.18 18.36
C ALA A 36 -0.85 -3.36 17.42
N ALA A 37 -0.70 -4.58 17.95
CA ALA A 37 -0.39 -5.77 17.16
C ALA A 37 -1.40 -6.08 16.02
N PRO A 38 -2.74 -6.10 16.25
CA PRO A 38 -3.71 -6.33 15.17
C PRO A 38 -3.80 -5.20 14.15
N MET A 39 -3.24 -4.01 14.42
CA MET A 39 -3.28 -2.88 13.48
C MET A 39 -2.21 -3.00 12.37
N LEU A 40 -1.17 -3.81 12.58
CA LEU A 40 -0.06 -3.98 11.62
C LEU A 40 -0.43 -4.81 10.38
N THR A 41 -1.63 -5.38 10.30
CA THR A 41 -2.03 -6.32 9.24
C THR A 41 -2.99 -5.75 8.20
N THR A 42 -3.23 -4.44 8.17
CA THR A 42 -4.10 -3.82 7.15
C THR A 42 -3.34 -3.53 5.84
N GLY A 43 -2.89 -4.60 5.18
CA GLY A 43 -2.48 -4.54 3.77
C GLY A 43 -3.64 -5.04 2.91
N VAL A 44 -4.20 -4.18 2.05
CA VAL A 44 -5.12 -4.64 1.01
C VAL A 44 -4.29 -5.40 -0.02
N ASP A 45 -4.59 -6.67 -0.22
CA ASP A 45 -3.98 -7.48 -1.26
C ASP A 45 -4.54 -7.00 -2.61
N VAL A 46 -3.74 -6.24 -3.35
CA VAL A 46 -4.13 -5.70 -4.66
C VAL A 46 -3.53 -6.57 -5.75
N GLU A 47 -4.40 -7.34 -6.41
CA GLU A 47 -4.06 -8.03 -7.65
C GLU A 47 -3.93 -6.99 -8.77
N LEU A 48 -2.70 -6.68 -9.16
CA LEU A 48 -2.46 -5.82 -10.32
C LEU A 48 -2.90 -6.56 -11.60
N PRO A 49 -3.75 -5.95 -12.44
CA PRO A 49 -4.12 -6.55 -13.72
C PRO A 49 -2.87 -6.64 -14.60
N LYS A 50 -2.57 -7.84 -15.09
CA LYS A 50 -1.56 -8.04 -16.12
C LYS A 50 -2.16 -7.58 -17.44
N ALA A 51 -1.49 -6.67 -18.12
CA ALA A 51 -1.86 -6.32 -19.48
C ALA A 51 -1.54 -7.51 -20.40
N ASP A 52 -2.54 -8.35 -20.65
CA ASP A 52 -2.53 -9.28 -21.77
C ASP A 52 -2.75 -8.46 -23.04
N ALA A 53 -1.72 -7.74 -23.47
CA ALA A 53 -1.61 -7.38 -24.88
C ALA A 53 -1.27 -8.68 -25.60
N PRO A 54 -2.20 -9.27 -26.39
CA PRO A 54 -1.82 -10.36 -27.28
C PRO A 54 -0.66 -9.81 -28.11
N ARG A 55 0.45 -10.55 -28.17
CA ARG A 55 1.39 -10.31 -29.27
C ARG A 55 0.55 -10.46 -30.52
N MET A 56 0.42 -9.39 -31.31
CA MET A 56 -0.07 -9.53 -32.67
C MET A 56 0.90 -10.52 -33.31
N ASP A 57 0.46 -11.75 -33.50
CA ASP A 57 1.06 -12.63 -34.47
C ASP A 57 0.88 -11.89 -35.79
N ILE A 58 1.98 -11.30 -36.25
CA ILE A 58 2.03 -10.67 -37.55
C ILE A 58 2.04 -11.85 -38.51
N ASP A 59 0.86 -12.42 -38.79
CA ASP A 59 0.69 -13.28 -39.95
C ASP A 59 1.24 -12.48 -41.13
N GLU A 60 2.13 -13.10 -41.91
CA GLU A 60 2.84 -12.46 -43.03
C GLU A 60 1.88 -11.95 -44.13
N GLU A 61 0.58 -12.17 -43.97
CA GLU A 61 -0.52 -11.79 -44.86
C GLU A 61 -1.33 -10.57 -44.38
N GLN A 62 -0.84 -9.77 -43.43
CA GLN A 62 -1.54 -8.55 -43.03
C GLN A 62 -1.60 -7.55 -44.20
N PRO A 63 -2.80 -7.05 -44.59
CA PRO A 63 -2.94 -6.12 -45.69
C PRO A 63 -2.24 -4.79 -45.37
N LEU A 64 -1.16 -4.49 -46.11
CA LEU A 64 -0.44 -3.23 -45.98
C LEU A 64 -1.22 -2.13 -46.71
N ILE A 65 -1.95 -1.31 -45.94
CA ILE A 65 -2.69 -0.15 -46.45
C ILE A 65 -1.86 1.11 -46.18
N THR A 66 -1.54 1.86 -47.23
CA THR A 66 -0.85 3.16 -47.13
C THR A 66 -1.79 4.27 -47.61
N VAL A 67 -1.98 5.30 -46.79
CA VAL A 67 -2.79 6.48 -47.14
C VAL A 67 -1.87 7.69 -47.28
N GLN A 68 -1.84 8.28 -48.47
CA GLN A 68 -1.06 9.49 -48.73
C GLN A 68 -1.88 10.75 -48.45
N ARG A 69 -1.19 11.88 -48.24
CA ARG A 69 -1.79 13.18 -47.89
C ARG A 69 -2.76 13.72 -48.96
N ASP A 70 -2.61 13.25 -50.20
CA ASP A 70 -3.48 13.55 -51.34
C ASP A 70 -4.73 12.65 -51.39
N GLN A 71 -5.02 11.88 -50.34
CA GLN A 71 -6.14 10.95 -50.21
C GLN A 71 -6.05 9.74 -51.15
N ARG A 72 -4.88 9.47 -51.75
CA ARG A 72 -4.65 8.23 -52.47
C ARG A 72 -4.41 7.09 -51.48
N ILE A 73 -5.05 5.95 -51.77
CA ILE A 73 -4.94 4.75 -50.95
C ILE A 73 -4.22 3.68 -51.76
N PHE A 74 -3.23 3.06 -51.14
CA PHE A 74 -2.45 2.00 -51.74
C PHE A 74 -2.62 0.71 -50.93
N LEU A 75 -2.85 -0.40 -51.62
CA LEU A 75 -2.87 -1.75 -51.06
C LEU A 75 -1.70 -2.52 -51.67
N PHE A 76 -0.76 -2.99 -50.83
CA PHE A 76 0.48 -3.64 -51.30
C PHE A 76 1.29 -2.82 -52.34
N GLY A 77 1.18 -1.48 -52.30
CA GLY A 77 1.86 -0.58 -53.23
C GLY A 77 1.13 -0.31 -54.54
N GLU A 78 -0.04 -0.93 -54.77
CA GLU A 78 -0.93 -0.62 -55.89
C GLU A 78 -1.98 0.42 -55.48
N GLU A 79 -2.18 1.46 -56.29
CA GLU A 79 -3.23 2.46 -56.04
C GLU A 79 -4.61 1.85 -56.28
N VAL A 80 -5.46 1.88 -55.25
CA VAL A 80 -6.80 1.28 -55.27
C VAL A 80 -7.84 2.30 -54.84
N SER A 81 -9.03 2.23 -55.45
CA SER A 81 -10.17 3.06 -55.03
C SER A 81 -10.80 2.52 -53.73
N LEU A 82 -11.53 3.39 -53.04
CA LEU A 82 -12.22 3.07 -51.78
C LEU A 82 -13.23 1.93 -51.95
N ASP A 83 -13.90 1.85 -53.11
CA ASP A 83 -14.83 0.77 -53.44
C ASP A 83 -14.11 -0.58 -53.58
N VAL A 84 -12.91 -0.60 -54.19
CA VAL A 84 -12.11 -1.81 -54.38
C VAL A 84 -11.52 -2.30 -53.06
N LEU A 85 -11.11 -1.37 -52.18
CA LEU A 85 -10.67 -1.70 -50.82
C LEU A 85 -11.76 -2.38 -50.01
N GLN A 86 -13.00 -1.88 -50.06
CA GLN A 86 -14.14 -2.47 -49.35
C GLN A 86 -14.48 -3.89 -49.82
N GLN A 87 -14.13 -4.26 -51.05
CA GLN A 87 -14.35 -5.61 -51.58
C GLN A 87 -13.23 -6.59 -51.25
N ARG A 88 -12.05 -6.09 -50.85
CA ARG A 88 -10.83 -6.87 -50.60
C ARG A 88 -10.52 -7.05 -49.11
N LEU A 89 -11.28 -6.39 -48.24
CA LEU A 89 -11.29 -6.47 -46.77
C LEU A 89 -12.51 -7.26 -46.32
#